data_AF-A0A349CTF4-F1
#
_entry.id   AF-A0A349CTF4-F1
#
_cell.length_a   1.000
_cell.length_b   1.000
_cell.length_c   1.000
_cell.angle_alpha   90.00
_cell.angle_beta   90.00
_cell.angle_gamma   90.00
#
_symmetry.space_group_name_H-M   'P 1'
#
loop_
_entity.id
_entity.type
_entity.pdbx_description
1 polymer ?
#
loop_
_entity_poly.entity_id
_entity_poly.type
_entity_poly.pdbx_seq_one_letter_code
_entity_poly.pdbx_strand_id
1 'polypeptide(L)'
;TMFGATTDTAALLMSADLGVTWTETGAQLHAFALTADSSGRLVALTPDGVMVSDDSGATFSPWEGAPLLVVVGSSPDGSHLAGIDSSERIWISSATDTTWEQVGTAHGTPHAITVTDTGALLIVDDSGVTLLPSPSS
;
A
#
# COMPACT_ATOMS: atom_id res chain seq x y z
N THR A 1 2.74 14.95 6.21
CA THR A 1 2.63 14.01 7.34
C THR A 1 3.27 12.70 6.96
N MET A 2 3.93 12.04 7.91
CA MET A 2 4.51 10.70 7.73
C MET A 2 3.90 9.75 8.74
N PHE A 3 3.80 8.49 8.37
CA PHE A 3 3.33 7.41 9.24
C PHE A 3 4.37 6.30 9.28
N GLY A 4 4.47 5.60 10.40
CA GLY A 4 5.38 4.48 10.58
C GLY A 4 4.84 3.50 11.61
N ALA A 5 5.05 2.21 11.38
CA ALA A 5 4.67 1.17 12.34
C ALA A 5 5.90 0.74 13.15
N THR A 6 5.71 0.53 14.46
CA THR A 6 6.75 -0.06 15.31
C THR A 6 6.78 -1.58 15.15
N THR A 7 7.98 -2.17 15.21
CA THR A 7 8.14 -3.62 15.06
C THR A 7 7.97 -4.40 16.36
N ASP A 8 7.99 -3.72 17.50
CA ASP A 8 7.98 -4.31 18.84
C ASP A 8 6.61 -4.25 19.53
N THR A 9 5.83 -3.18 19.30
CA THR A 9 4.56 -2.93 19.99
C THR A 9 3.34 -2.90 19.08
N ALA A 10 3.51 -2.95 17.75
CA ALA A 10 2.44 -2.74 16.76
C ALA A 10 1.80 -1.35 16.81
N ALA A 11 2.42 -0.40 17.52
CA ALA A 11 1.95 0.97 17.57
C ALA A 11 2.15 1.63 16.20
N LEU A 12 1.14 2.36 15.75
CA LEU A 12 1.29 3.26 14.62
C LEU A 12 1.68 4.65 15.12
N LEU A 13 2.71 5.22 14.50
CA LEU A 13 3.25 6.53 14.79
C LEU A 13 2.96 7.49 13.65
N MET A 14 2.78 8.76 13.99
CA MET A 14 2.63 9.87 13.06
C MET A 14 3.68 10.93 13.34
N SER A 15 4.21 11.53 12.27
CA SER A 15 5.06 12.71 12.32
C SER A 15 4.46 13.83 11.46
N ALA A 16 4.33 15.01 12.06
CA ALA A 16 3.89 16.23 11.39
C ALA A 16 5.05 17.15 10.95
N ASP A 17 6.29 16.81 11.32
CA ASP A 17 7.48 17.64 11.19
C ASP A 17 8.60 16.95 10.39
N LEU A 18 8.20 16.18 9.36
CA LEU A 18 9.12 15.48 8.45
C LEU A 18 10.03 14.46 9.15
N GLY A 19 9.51 13.78 10.15
CA GLY A 19 10.18 12.68 10.84
C GLY A 19 11.08 13.12 12.00
N VAL A 20 11.05 14.40 12.39
CA VAL A 20 11.86 14.91 13.52
C VAL A 20 11.28 14.43 14.85
N THR A 21 9.96 14.47 15.01
CA THR A 21 9.26 13.92 16.16
C THR A 21 8.12 12.99 15.73
N TRP A 22 7.84 12.02 16.59
CA TRP A 22 6.82 10.98 16.36
C TRP A 22 5.91 10.87 17.57
N THR A 23 4.61 10.75 17.33
CA THR A 23 3.59 10.52 18.35
C THR A 23 2.73 9.33 17.95
N GLU A 24 2.32 8.51 18.91
CA GLU A 24 1.37 7.42 18.66
C GLU A 24 0.04 7.97 18.15
N THR A 25 -0.55 7.32 17.15
CA THR A 25 -1.90 7.63 16.66
C THR A 25 -2.99 7.05 17.57
N GLY A 26 -2.63 6.10 18.42
CA GLY A 26 -3.54 5.31 19.26
C GLY A 26 -3.96 3.97 18.64
N ALA A 27 -3.68 3.74 17.34
CA ALA A 27 -3.92 2.45 16.71
C ALA A 27 -2.87 1.41 17.11
N GLN A 28 -3.33 0.17 17.21
CA GLN A 28 -2.52 -1.03 17.41
C GLN A 28 -2.75 -1.94 16.20
N LEU A 29 -1.78 -2.00 15.30
CA LEU A 29 -1.92 -2.68 14.02
C LEU A 29 -0.60 -3.35 13.64
N HIS A 30 -0.63 -4.68 13.49
CA HIS A 30 0.51 -5.45 12.96
C HIS A 30 0.61 -5.31 11.44
N ALA A 31 0.91 -4.09 10.98
CA ALA A 31 1.13 -3.80 9.57
C ALA A 31 2.58 -4.13 9.19
N PHE A 32 2.77 -4.85 8.09
CA PHE A 32 4.08 -5.10 7.50
C PHE A 32 4.37 -4.22 6.28
N ALA A 33 3.34 -3.54 5.74
CA ALA A 33 3.49 -2.48 4.77
C ALA A 33 2.41 -1.41 4.99
N LEU A 34 2.74 -0.15 4.66
CA LEU A 34 1.85 1.00 4.80
C LEU A 34 2.07 1.95 3.64
N THR A 35 0.99 2.45 3.04
CA THR A 35 1.01 3.54 2.06
C THR A 35 -0.15 4.50 2.31
N ALA A 36 -0.16 5.63 1.61
CA ALA A 36 -1.25 6.60 1.64
C ALA A 36 -1.64 7.00 0.22
N ASP A 37 -2.93 7.23 0.01
CA ASP A 37 -3.43 7.82 -1.24
C ASP A 37 -3.58 9.34 -1.15
N SER A 38 -4.00 9.97 -2.25
CA SER A 38 -4.12 11.42 -2.39
C SER A 38 -5.17 12.05 -1.47
N SER A 39 -6.10 11.27 -0.92
CA SER A 39 -7.08 11.74 0.06
C SER A 39 -6.52 11.77 1.50
N GLY A 40 -5.36 11.13 1.72
CA GLY A 40 -4.79 10.90 3.04
C GLY A 40 -5.27 9.62 3.71
N ARG A 41 -6.09 8.80 3.02
CA ARG A 41 -6.45 7.46 3.51
C ARG A 41 -5.20 6.59 3.56
N LEU A 42 -4.98 5.95 4.69
CA LEU A 42 -3.91 4.98 4.88
C LEU A 42 -4.36 3.60 4.42
N VAL A 43 -3.46 2.87 3.76
CA VAL A 43 -3.64 1.48 3.35
C VAL A 43 -2.55 0.65 4.02
N ALA A 44 -2.93 -0.28 4.88
CA ALA A 44 -2.04 -1.12 5.65
C ALA A 44 -2.21 -2.59 5.26
N LEU A 45 -1.10 -3.29 5.03
CA LEU A 45 -1.11 -4.73 4.82
C LEU A 45 -0.86 -5.44 6.15
N THR A 46 -1.78 -6.32 6.52
CA THR A 46 -1.75 -7.08 7.78
C THR A 46 -1.92 -8.57 7.50
N PRO A 47 -1.61 -9.46 8.46
CA PRO A 47 -1.86 -10.90 8.31
C PRO A 47 -3.32 -11.25 8.01
N ASP A 48 -4.26 -10.41 8.44
CA ASP A 48 -5.70 -10.60 8.27
C ASP A 48 -6.25 -9.98 6.98
N GLY A 49 -5.41 -9.28 6.20
CA GLY A 49 -5.80 -8.62 4.94
C GLY A 49 -5.39 -7.16 4.85
N VAL A 50 -5.94 -6.49 3.84
CA VAL A 50 -5.77 -5.04 3.63
C VAL A 50 -6.71 -4.30 4.57
N MET A 51 -6.14 -3.41 5.38
CA MET A 51 -6.87 -2.52 6.28
C MET A 51 -6.74 -1.08 5.80
N VAL A 52 -7.77 -0.27 6.00
CA VAL A 52 -7.78 1.16 5.65
C VAL A 52 -8.12 2.03 6.85
N SER A 53 -7.59 3.26 6.84
CA SER A 53 -7.91 4.29 7.82
C SER A 53 -8.16 5.62 7.13
N ASP A 54 -9.33 6.20 7.38
CA ASP A 54 -9.73 7.53 6.91
C ASP A 54 -9.59 8.61 8.00
N ASP A 55 -9.08 8.25 9.18
CA ASP A 55 -8.98 9.11 10.37
C ASP A 55 -7.53 9.31 10.84
N SER A 56 -6.60 9.38 9.87
CA SER A 56 -5.16 9.58 10.12
C SER A 56 -4.54 8.49 10.99
N GLY A 57 -4.96 7.24 10.78
CA GLY A 57 -4.41 6.08 11.46
C GLY A 57 -4.85 5.91 12.90
N ALA A 58 -5.95 6.56 13.33
CA ALA A 58 -6.49 6.37 14.67
C ALA A 58 -7.30 5.07 14.77
N THR A 59 -8.05 4.72 13.72
CA THR A 59 -8.78 3.46 13.60
C THR A 59 -8.61 2.86 12.21
N PHE A 60 -8.74 1.53 12.12
CA PHE A 60 -8.63 0.78 10.87
C PHE A 60 -9.83 -0.15 10.70
N SER A 61 -10.28 -0.30 9.45
CA SER A 61 -11.30 -1.25 9.04
C SER A 61 -10.83 -2.09 7.84
N PRO A 62 -11.35 -3.31 7.64
CA PRO A 62 -11.02 -4.10 6.46
C PRO A 62 -11.43 -3.38 5.17
N TRP A 63 -10.57 -3.44 4.16
CA TRP A 63 -10.96 -3.07 2.79
C TRP A 63 -11.65 -4.27 2.14
N GLU A 64 -12.98 -4.27 2.20
CA GLU A 64 -13.80 -5.35 1.63
C GLU A 64 -13.53 -5.56 0.14
N GLY A 65 -13.29 -6.82 -0.23
CA GLY A 65 -12.97 -7.21 -1.61
C GLY A 65 -11.52 -6.94 -2.05
N ALA A 66 -10.67 -6.39 -1.18
CA ALA A 66 -9.25 -6.25 -1.48
C ALA A 66 -8.55 -7.63 -1.51
N PRO A 67 -7.63 -7.85 -2.48
CA PRO A 67 -6.82 -9.07 -2.51
C PRO A 67 -5.88 -9.13 -1.30
N LEU A 68 -5.43 -10.33 -0.93
CA LEU A 68 -4.42 -10.50 0.12
C LEU A 68 -3.04 -10.13 -0.42
N LEU A 69 -2.74 -8.84 -0.40
CA LEU A 69 -1.49 -8.28 -0.89
C LEU A 69 -0.32 -8.58 0.05
N VAL A 70 0.86 -8.78 -0.53
CA VAL A 70 2.13 -8.92 0.20
C VAL A 70 3.04 -7.69 0.02
N VAL A 71 2.82 -6.92 -1.05
CA VAL A 71 3.43 -5.61 -1.28
C VAL A 71 2.40 -4.64 -1.81
N VAL A 72 2.54 -3.35 -1.46
CA VAL A 72 1.67 -2.26 -1.92
C VAL A 72 2.49 -0.99 -2.10
N GLY A 73 2.09 -0.15 -3.05
CA GLY A 73 2.65 1.18 -3.24
C GLY A 73 1.62 2.12 -3.87
N SER A 74 1.79 3.42 -3.64
CA SER A 74 1.02 4.48 -4.30
C SER A 74 1.86 5.23 -5.34
N SER A 75 1.19 5.95 -6.22
CA SER A 75 1.84 6.93 -7.08
C SER A 75 2.38 8.12 -6.29
N PRO A 76 3.38 8.84 -6.82
CA PRO A 76 3.86 10.08 -6.22
C PRO A 76 2.76 11.09 -5.89
N ASP A 77 1.74 11.22 -6.75
CA ASP A 77 0.57 12.07 -6.51
C ASP A 77 -0.53 11.41 -5.64
N GLY A 78 -0.36 10.13 -5.29
CA GLY A 78 -1.29 9.33 -4.51
C GLY A 78 -2.59 8.94 -5.22
N SER A 79 -2.75 9.24 -6.51
CA SER A 79 -3.99 8.96 -7.26
C SER A 79 -4.15 7.48 -7.63
N HIS A 80 -3.04 6.74 -7.73
CA HIS A 80 -3.00 5.32 -8.07
C HIS A 80 -2.45 4.47 -6.93
N LEU A 81 -2.98 3.26 -6.82
CA LEU A 81 -2.48 2.22 -5.93
C LEU A 81 -2.16 0.98 -6.76
N ALA A 82 -1.08 0.29 -6.38
CA ALA A 82 -0.73 -1.00 -6.95
C ALA A 82 -0.27 -1.94 -5.86
N GLY A 83 -0.55 -3.23 -6.05
CA GLY A 83 -0.16 -4.28 -5.12
C GLY A 83 0.10 -5.60 -5.85
N ILE A 84 0.80 -6.51 -5.18
CA ILE A 84 0.98 -7.88 -5.65
C ILE A 84 0.55 -8.83 -4.54
N ASP A 85 -0.25 -9.84 -4.89
CA ASP A 85 -0.70 -10.88 -3.95
C ASP A 85 0.32 -12.03 -3.80
N SER A 86 0.08 -12.93 -2.84
CA SER A 86 0.95 -14.09 -2.58
C SER A 86 0.96 -15.15 -3.71
N SER A 87 0.06 -15.03 -4.68
CA SER A 87 0.05 -15.82 -5.92
C SER A 87 0.64 -15.04 -7.09
N GLU A 88 1.42 -13.99 -6.81
CA GLU A 88 2.15 -13.17 -7.79
C GLU A 88 1.24 -12.37 -8.72
N ARG A 89 -0.08 -12.27 -8.45
CA ARG A 89 -0.98 -11.47 -9.28
C ARG A 89 -0.81 -9.99 -8.99
N ILE A 90 -0.74 -9.19 -10.05
CA ILE A 90 -0.63 -7.74 -9.98
C ILE A 90 -2.03 -7.14 -9.95
N TRP A 91 -2.28 -6.28 -8.99
CA TRP A 91 -3.55 -5.60 -8.77
C TRP A 91 -3.36 -4.09 -8.78
N ILE A 92 -4.32 -3.36 -9.33
CA ILE A 92 -4.35 -1.89 -9.30
C ILE A 92 -5.67 -1.38 -8.71
N SER A 93 -5.62 -0.18 -8.15
CA SER A 93 -6.77 0.59 -7.69
C SER A 93 -6.50 2.09 -7.83
N SER A 94 -7.46 2.93 -7.48
CA SER A 94 -7.30 4.39 -7.46
C SER A 94 -7.77 4.97 -6.14
N ALA A 95 -7.36 6.20 -5.83
CA ALA A 95 -7.81 6.90 -4.62
C ALA A 95 -9.34 7.10 -4.60
N THR A 96 -9.98 7.17 -5.77
CA THR A 96 -11.43 7.40 -5.90
C THR A 96 -12.25 6.12 -6.04
N ASP A 97 -11.61 4.99 -6.31
CA ASP A 97 -12.26 3.70 -6.47
C ASP A 97 -12.02 2.85 -5.22
N THR A 98 -13.03 2.09 -4.84
CA THR A 98 -12.96 1.15 -3.70
C THR A 98 -12.74 -0.28 -4.17
N THR A 99 -12.45 -0.50 -5.46
CA THR A 99 -12.25 -1.84 -6.03
C THR A 99 -10.83 -2.05 -6.51
N TRP A 100 -10.40 -3.31 -6.52
CA TRP A 100 -9.11 -3.75 -7.03
C TRP A 100 -9.33 -4.55 -8.31
N GLU A 101 -8.53 -4.26 -9.33
CA GLU A 101 -8.54 -4.97 -10.61
C GLU A 101 -7.24 -5.74 -10.82
N GLN A 102 -7.34 -7.01 -11.20
CA GLN A 102 -6.16 -7.81 -11.57
C GLN A 102 -5.74 -7.47 -13.00
N VAL A 103 -4.50 -7.01 -13.19
CA VAL A 103 -3.99 -6.56 -14.50
C VAL A 103 -2.82 -7.39 -15.02
N GLY A 104 -2.32 -8.35 -14.24
CA GLY A 104 -1.24 -9.22 -14.68
C GLY A 104 -0.69 -10.12 -13.59
N THR A 105 0.54 -10.59 -13.81
CA THR A 105 1.32 -11.42 -12.88
C THR A 105 2.77 -10.98 -12.90
N ALA A 106 3.42 -10.96 -11.73
CA ALA A 106 4.86 -10.81 -11.60
C ALA A 106 5.59 -12.07 -12.10
N HIS A 107 6.91 -12.02 -12.19
CA HIS A 107 7.71 -13.14 -12.68
C HIS A 107 8.22 -14.06 -11.55
N GLY A 108 8.06 -13.65 -10.30
CA GLY A 108 8.40 -14.41 -9.10
C GLY A 108 7.96 -13.70 -7.82
N THR A 109 8.55 -14.08 -6.69
CA THR A 109 8.21 -13.52 -5.37
C THR A 109 8.42 -12.01 -5.35
N PRO A 110 7.37 -11.20 -5.12
CA PRO A 110 7.50 -9.76 -5.13
C PRO A 110 8.15 -9.23 -3.85
N HIS A 111 9.06 -8.27 -4.00
CA HIS A 111 9.70 -7.56 -2.89
C HIS A 111 9.27 -6.09 -2.81
N ALA A 112 8.94 -5.48 -3.95
CA ALA A 112 8.43 -4.13 -4.01
C ALA A 112 7.61 -3.89 -5.28
N ILE A 113 6.66 -2.96 -5.19
CA ILE A 113 5.93 -2.41 -6.34
C ILE A 113 5.74 -0.91 -6.13
N THR A 114 5.81 -0.15 -7.23
CA THR A 114 5.33 1.23 -7.27
C THR A 114 4.62 1.48 -8.59
N VAL A 115 3.76 2.48 -8.60
CA VAL A 115 3.01 2.94 -9.76
C VAL A 115 3.38 4.40 -10.02
N THR A 116 3.52 4.78 -11.27
CA THR A 116 3.76 6.17 -11.66
C THR A 116 2.44 6.95 -11.75
N ASP A 117 2.50 8.28 -11.76
CA ASP A 117 1.31 9.12 -11.97
C ASP A 117 0.63 8.86 -13.34
N THR A 118 1.32 8.20 -14.28
CA THR A 118 0.76 7.77 -15.57
C THR A 118 0.26 6.33 -15.58
N GLY A 119 0.31 5.62 -14.44
CA GLY A 119 -0.15 4.24 -14.29
C GLY A 119 0.84 3.14 -14.68
N ALA A 120 2.05 3.48 -15.16
CA ALA A 120 3.10 2.48 -15.39
C ALA A 120 3.59 1.90 -14.06
N LEU A 121 3.93 0.60 -14.04
CA LEU A 121 4.31 -0.14 -12.83
C LEU A 121 5.78 -0.50 -12.85
N LEU A 122 6.47 -0.29 -11.73
CA LEU A 122 7.82 -0.82 -11.50
C LEU A 122 7.74 -1.90 -10.43
N ILE A 123 8.21 -3.10 -10.78
CA ILE A 123 8.15 -4.28 -9.92
C ILE A 123 9.57 -4.76 -9.65
N VAL A 124 9.84 -5.08 -8.40
CA VAL A 124 11.04 -5.80 -7.97
C VAL A 124 10.62 -7.16 -7.45
N ASP A 125 11.12 -8.22 -8.07
CA ASP A 125 10.88 -9.61 -7.67
C ASP A 125 12.17 -10.43 -7.75
N ASP A 126 12.09 -11.74 -7.48
CA ASP A 126 13.24 -12.66 -7.58
C ASP A 126 13.92 -12.67 -8.97
N SER A 127 13.22 -12.25 -10.02
CA SER A 127 13.75 -12.18 -11.40
C SER A 127 14.50 -10.88 -11.70
N GLY A 128 14.38 -9.87 -10.83
CA GLY A 128 15.03 -8.56 -10.97
C GLY A 128 14.02 -7.41 -10.98
N VAL A 129 14.25 -6.44 -11.86
CA VAL A 129 13.43 -5.22 -11.96
C VAL A 129 12.71 -5.20 -13.31
N THR A 130 11.38 -5.08 -13.28
CA THR A 130 10.53 -5.02 -14.47
C THR A 130 9.74 -3.72 -14.49
N LEU A 131 9.76 -3.02 -15.63
CA LEU A 131 8.87 -1.90 -15.92
C LEU A 131 7.74 -2.39 -16.83
N LEU A 132 6.50 -2.27 -16.37
CA LEU A 132 5.30 -2.52 -17.16
C LEU A 132 4.67 -1.18 -17.55
N PRO A 133 4.25 -1.00 -18.82
CA PRO A 133 3.48 0.18 -19.20
C PRO A 133 2.13 0.21 -18.45
N SER A 134 1.47 1.36 -18.45
CA SER A 134 0.12 1.48 -17.89
C SER A 134 -0.80 0.44 -18.51
N PRO A 135 -1.57 -0.33 -17.71
CA PRO A 135 -2.57 -1.24 -18.23
C PRO A 135 -3.54 -0.49 -19.15
N SER A 136 -3.77 -1.03 -20.35
CA SER A 136 -4.76 -0.49 -21.26
C SER A 136 -6.17 -0.72 -20.70
N SER A 137 -6.94 0.36 -20.53
CA SER A 137 -8.36 0.32 -20.18
C SER A 137 -9.23 -0.37 -21.23
#